data_AF-A0A2G5R1X7-F1
#
_entry.id   AF-A0A2G5R1X7-F1
#
_cell.length_a   1.000
_cell.length_b   1.000
_cell.length_c   1.000
_cell.angle_alpha   90.00
_cell.angle_beta   90.00
_cell.angle_gamma   90.00
#
_symmetry.space_group_name_H-M   'P 1'
#
loop_
_entity.id
_entity.type
_entity.pdbx_description
1 polymer ?
#
loop_
_entity_poly.entity_id
_entity_poly.type
_entity_poly.pdbx_seq_one_letter_code
_entity_poly.pdbx_strand_id
1 'polypeptide(L)'
;MISVNARSFSKRESSTMSMTFSSEDRVLLDRYIESVLLRFNDGRYDLQEATRALAESFVQVGRGQSDVLMHMRGVVEAGDDA
;
A
#
# COMPACT_ATOMS: atom_id res chain seq x y z
N MET A 1 -29.72 -46.26 -12.37
CA MET A 1 -28.28 -45.90 -12.28
C MET A 1 -28.19 -44.40 -12.52
N ILE A 2 -28.05 -43.59 -11.47
CA ILE A 2 -27.98 -42.13 -11.57
C ILE A 2 -26.51 -41.74 -11.35
N SER A 3 -25.84 -41.28 -12.41
CA SER A 3 -24.47 -40.75 -12.32
C SER A 3 -24.49 -39.40 -11.60
N VAL A 4 -23.94 -39.39 -10.39
CA VAL A 4 -23.70 -38.17 -9.62
C VAL A 4 -22.41 -37.54 -10.15
N ASN A 5 -22.54 -36.43 -10.87
CA ASN A 5 -21.40 -35.68 -11.38
C ASN A 5 -20.76 -34.91 -10.21
N ALA A 6 -19.63 -35.41 -9.72
CA ALA A 6 -18.84 -34.75 -8.68
C ALA A 6 -18.26 -33.44 -9.23
N ARG A 7 -18.98 -32.35 -8.99
CA ARG A 7 -18.54 -30.99 -9.34
C ARG A 7 -17.30 -30.68 -8.50
N SER A 8 -16.13 -30.78 -9.14
CA SER A 8 -14.84 -30.38 -8.57
C SER A 8 -14.92 -28.91 -8.19
N PHE A 9 -15.09 -28.63 -6.91
CA PHE A 9 -14.85 -27.31 -6.35
C PHE A 9 -13.34 -27.09 -6.37
N SER A 10 -12.86 -26.56 -7.49
CA SER A 10 -11.53 -25.99 -7.60
C SER A 10 -11.46 -24.84 -6.60
N LYS A 11 -10.88 -25.14 -5.44
CA LYS A 11 -10.52 -24.21 -4.38
C LYS A 11 -9.64 -23.15 -5.05
N ARG A 12 -10.22 -21.98 -5.38
CA ARG A 12 -9.42 -20.80 -5.70
C ARG A 12 -8.73 -20.41 -4.42
N GLU A 13 -7.60 -21.03 -4.16
CA GLU A 13 -6.58 -20.42 -3.33
C GLU A 13 -6.21 -19.13 -4.06
N SER A 14 -6.86 -18.03 -3.67
CA SER A 14 -6.25 -16.72 -3.86
C SER A 14 -4.91 -16.84 -3.18
N SER A 15 -3.86 -17.04 -3.98
CA SER A 15 -2.49 -16.85 -3.52
C SER A 15 -2.45 -15.43 -3.01
N THR A 16 -2.59 -15.24 -1.70
CA THR A 16 -2.11 -14.04 -1.03
C THR A 16 -0.63 -14.05 -1.31
N MET A 17 -0.21 -13.37 -2.38
CA MET A 17 1.19 -13.02 -2.58
C MET A 17 1.55 -12.23 -1.33
N SER A 18 2.18 -12.90 -0.38
CA SER A 18 2.82 -12.24 0.75
C SER A 18 3.87 -11.35 0.12
N MET A 19 3.56 -10.06 0.01
CA MET A 19 4.49 -9.09 -0.54
C MET A 19 5.63 -9.01 0.47
N THR A 20 6.75 -9.65 0.11
CA THR A 20 7.95 -9.60 0.92
C THR A 20 8.62 -8.28 0.60
N PHE A 21 8.43 -7.27 1.45
CA PHE A 21 9.11 -5.98 1.28
C PHE A 21 10.62 -6.19 1.27
N SER A 22 11.27 -5.65 0.25
CA SER A 22 12.70 -5.48 0.28
C SER A 22 13.08 -4.48 1.38
N SER A 23 14.36 -4.45 1.77
CA SER A 23 14.85 -3.43 2.70
C SER A 23 14.65 -2.01 2.15
N GLU A 24 14.77 -1.83 0.83
CA GLU A 24 14.57 -0.55 0.16
C GLU A 24 13.11 -0.09 0.24
N ASP A 25 12.15 -1.00 0.06
CA ASP A 25 10.72 -0.68 0.19
C ASP A 25 10.37 -0.24 1.62
N ARG A 26 10.98 -0.86 2.62
CA ARG A 26 10.78 -0.48 4.03
C ARG A 26 11.31 0.92 4.31
N VAL A 27 12.48 1.26 3.78
CA VAL A 27 13.04 2.62 3.89
C VAL A 27 12.12 3.62 3.20
N LEU A 28 11.59 3.30 2.02
CA LEU A 28 10.64 4.16 1.32
C LEU A 28 9.34 4.38 2.12
N LEU A 29 8.80 3.32 2.73
CA LEU A 29 7.62 3.42 3.59
C LEU A 29 7.85 4.34 4.79
N ASP A 30 9.02 4.23 5.43
CA ASP A 30 9.39 5.06 6.58
C ASP A 30 9.48 6.55 6.16
N ARG A 31 10.18 6.83 5.06
CA ARG A 31 10.30 8.19 4.49
C ARG A 31 8.95 8.76 4.06
N TYR A 32 8.07 7.92 3.53
CA TYR A 32 6.73 8.34 3.16
C TYR A 32 5.91 8.76 4.39
N ILE A 33 5.98 8.00 5.48
CA ILE A 33 5.31 8.35 6.75
C ILE A 33 5.85 9.68 7.27
N GLU A 34 7.17 9.85 7.33
CA GLU A 34 7.81 11.12 7.73
C GLU A 34 7.31 12.29 6.88
N SER A 35 7.25 12.11 5.56
CA SER A 35 6.79 13.11 4.60
C SER A 35 5.34 13.54 4.80
N VAL A 36 4.44 12.61 5.17
CA VAL A 36 3.04 12.92 5.47
C VAL A 36 2.93 13.66 6.81
N LEU A 37 3.69 13.24 7.82
CA LEU A 37 3.71 13.88 9.13
C LEU A 37 4.29 15.29 9.09
N LEU A 38 5.31 15.54 8.27
CA LEU A 38 5.85 16.89 8.04
C LEU A 38 4.82 17.81 7.41
N ARG A 39 4.08 17.34 6.39
CA ARG A 39 3.00 18.13 5.78
C ARG A 39 1.87 18.45 6.75
N PHE A 40 1.56 17.52 7.66
CA PHE A 40 0.63 17.79 8.75
C PHE A 40 1.17 18.86 9.70
N ASN A 41 2.44 18.74 10.12
CA ASN A 41 3.09 19.72 10.99
C ASN A 41 3.15 21.13 10.37
N ASP A 42 3.35 21.21 9.06
CA ASP A 42 3.37 22.47 8.30
C ASP A 42 1.98 23.03 8.00
N GLY A 43 0.91 22.36 8.43
CA GLY A 43 -0.48 22.74 8.17
C GLY A 43 -0.91 22.57 6.71
N ARG A 44 -0.11 21.89 5.88
CA ARG A 44 -0.46 21.54 4.49
C ARG A 44 -1.47 20.40 4.42
N TYR A 45 -1.47 19.52 5.41
CA TYR A 45 -2.52 18.53 5.65
C TYR A 45 -3.19 18.80 7.00
N ASP A 46 -4.51 18.61 7.06
CA ASP A 46 -5.16 18.39 8.35
C ASP A 46 -5.04 16.92 8.80
N LEU A 47 -5.51 16.62 10.02
CA LEU A 47 -5.42 15.27 10.59
C LEU A 47 -6.18 14.23 9.75
N GLN A 48 -7.32 14.63 9.17
CA GLN A 48 -8.15 13.74 8.35
C GLN A 48 -7.45 13.42 7.03
N GLU A 49 -6.85 14.42 6.39
CA GLU A 49 -6.09 14.27 5.15
C GLU A 49 -4.85 13.40 5.35
N ALA A 50 -4.07 13.66 6.40
CA ALA A 50 -2.90 12.85 6.73
C ALA A 50 -3.29 11.38 7.03
N THR A 51 -4.35 11.17 7.80
CA THR A 51 -4.85 9.82 8.13
C THR A 51 -5.32 9.09 6.87
N ARG A 52 -6.06 9.78 5.98
CA ARG A 52 -6.54 9.21 4.72
C ARG A 52 -5.37 8.84 3.80
N ALA A 53 -4.39 9.74 3.64
CA ALA A 53 -3.22 9.49 2.79
C ALA A 53 -2.46 8.22 3.24
N LEU A 54 -2.23 8.06 4.54
CA LEU A 54 -1.60 6.86 5.10
C LEU A 54 -2.45 5.61 4.89
N ALA A 55 -3.75 5.68 5.21
CA ALA A 55 -4.65 4.53 5.11
C ALA A 55 -4.79 4.03 3.66
N GLU A 56 -5.01 4.92 2.70
CA GLU A 56 -5.13 4.55 1.29
C GLU A 56 -3.85 3.90 0.77
N SER A 57 -2.70 4.47 1.12
CA SER A 57 -1.41 3.98 0.67
C SER A 57 -1.10 2.60 1.27
N PHE A 58 -1.34 2.39 2.57
CA PHE A 58 -1.12 1.08 3.21
C PHE A 58 -2.08 0.01 2.72
N VAL A 59 -3.33 0.36 2.38
CA VAL A 59 -4.27 -0.58 1.77
C VAL A 59 -3.77 -1.02 0.38
N GLN A 60 -3.26 -0.09 -0.43
CA GLN A 60 -2.74 -0.40 -1.77
C GLN A 60 -1.45 -1.24 -1.69
N VAL A 61 -0.57 -0.91 -0.75
CA VAL A 61 0.62 -1.69 -0.40
C VAL A 61 0.25 -3.12 0.02
N GLY A 62 -0.72 -3.28 0.92
CA GLY A 62 -1.22 -4.59 1.35
C GLY A 62 -1.89 -5.41 0.24
N ARG A 63 -2.34 -4.75 -0.85
CA ARG A 63 -2.89 -5.39 -2.05
C ARG A 63 -1.83 -5.75 -3.09
N GLY A 64 -0.56 -5.43 -2.86
CA GLY A 64 0.53 -5.72 -3.79
C GLY A 64 0.51 -4.87 -5.06
N GLN A 65 -0.08 -3.67 -5.02
CA GLN A 65 -0.15 -2.79 -6.18
C GLN A 65 1.19 -2.08 -6.40
N SER A 66 1.92 -2.43 -7.47
CA SER A 66 3.28 -1.90 -7.72
C SER A 66 3.33 -0.38 -7.91
N ASP A 67 2.24 0.22 -8.39
CA ASP A 67 2.19 1.66 -8.68
C ASP A 67 2.21 2.53 -7.41
N VAL A 68 1.82 1.96 -6.26
CA VAL A 68 1.81 2.69 -4.98
C VAL A 68 3.22 3.07 -4.53
N LEU A 69 4.23 2.24 -4.80
CA LEU A 69 5.62 2.53 -4.42
C LEU A 69 6.16 3.69 -5.26
N MET A 70 5.78 3.78 -6.54
CA MET A 70 6.12 4.93 -7.37
C MET A 70 5.45 6.22 -6.88
N HIS A 71 4.17 6.13 -6.47
CA HIS A 71 3.48 7.27 -5.87
C HIS A 71 4.16 7.75 -4.58
N MET A 72 4.47 6.83 -3.66
CA MET A 72 5.17 7.15 -2.41
C MET A 72 6.51 7.85 -2.67
N ARG A 73 7.27 7.37 -3.66
CA ARG A 73 8.55 7.98 -4.04
C ARG A 73 8.36 9.43 -4.51
N GLY A 74 7.37 9.71 -5.35
CA GLY A 74 7.08 11.08 -5.79
C GLY A 74 6.67 12.01 -4.64
N VAL A 75 5.96 11.51 -3.62
CA VAL A 75 5.59 12.30 -2.44
C VAL A 75 6.81 12.62 -1.57
N VAL A 76 7.73 11.67 -1.40
CA VAL A 76 8.99 11.86 -0.67
C VAL A 76 9.88 12.88 -1.40
N GLU A 77 10.08 12.71 -2.71
CA GLU A 77 10.88 13.62 -3.53
C GLU A 77 10.33 15.06 -3.50
N ALA A 78 9.01 15.22 -3.64
CA ALA A 78 8.36 16.54 -3.52
C ALA A 78 8.40 17.14 -2.10
N GLY A 79 8.75 16.36 -1.08
CA GLY A 79 8.97 16.83 0.29
C GLY A 79 10.40 17.30 0.55
N ASP A 80 11.38 16.72 -0.14
CA ASP A 80 12.80 17.05 0.00
C ASP A 80 13.19 18.36 -0.71
N ASP A 81 12.43 18.74 -1.75
CA ASP A 81 12.61 19.99 -2.51
C ASP A 81 12.07 21.25 -1.81
N ALA A 82 11.38 21.12 -0.67
CA ALA A 82 10.64 22.19 0.01
C ALA A 82 11.38 22.77 1.22
#